data_AF-A0A3B8Q8C5-F1
#
_entry.id   AF-A0A3B8Q8C5-F1
#
_cell.length_a   1.000
_cell.length_b   1.000
_cell.length_c   1.000
_cell.angle_alpha   90.00
_cell.angle_beta   90.00
_cell.angle_gamma   90.00
#
_symmetry.space_group_name_H-M   'P 1'
#
loop_
_entity.id
_entity.type
_entity.pdbx_description
1 polymer ?
#
loop_
_entity_poly.entity_id
_entity_poly.type
_entity_poly.pdbx_seq_one_letter_code
_entity_poly.pdbx_strand_id
1 'polypeptide(L)'
;MVNKGIRGSLEIESFLTGMLYVGLDVYTNAPPPDLRTPPGKYPEIPTVQSGLQKLAGSLPKVERILDRIEAAATELNDMLKQIQVGQINKSLLDALGDVQTLLRSPSLTNAFVSVEKMADEFRVTASDLRGDLKPLINQFSNTAVAADQTIAELERTLVDARRLVGDDSPMVSQLVATLAEFQRTAVSLRQLADFLSRNPQSILTGRDRSNDSHP
;
A
#
# COMPACT_ATOMS: atom_id res chain seq x y z
N MET A 1 -27.19 30.22 -1.31
CA MET A 1 -27.50 29.15 -0.34
C MET A 1 -27.48 27.80 -1.03
N VAL A 2 -28.37 27.54 -1.99
CA VAL A 2 -28.40 26.28 -2.77
C VAL A 2 -27.12 26.03 -3.61
N ASN A 3 -26.63 27.07 -4.30
CA ASN A 3 -25.36 27.01 -5.05
C ASN A 3 -24.12 26.89 -4.16
N LYS A 4 -24.27 27.06 -2.84
CA LYS A 4 -23.20 26.86 -1.85
C LYS A 4 -23.21 25.43 -1.27
N GLY A 5 -24.02 24.52 -1.82
CA GLY A 5 -24.03 23.10 -1.44
C GLY A 5 -25.09 22.69 -0.42
N ILE A 6 -26.00 23.59 -0.02
CA ILE A 6 -27.08 23.21 0.90
C ILE A 6 -28.00 22.18 0.25
N ARG A 7 -28.25 21.08 0.96
CA ARG A 7 -29.19 20.03 0.55
C ARG A 7 -30.07 19.60 1.71
N GLY A 8 -31.29 19.21 1.38
CA GLY A 8 -32.20 18.54 2.30
C GLY A 8 -31.97 17.03 2.33
N SER A 9 -31.93 16.42 3.50
CA SER A 9 -31.94 14.97 3.72
C SER A 9 -33.11 14.59 4.61
N LEU A 10 -33.64 13.38 4.44
CA LEU A 10 -34.64 12.82 5.36
C LEU A 10 -33.93 11.94 6.38
N GLU A 11 -33.90 12.38 7.64
CA GLU A 11 -33.14 11.77 8.72
C GLU A 11 -34.07 11.19 9.78
N ILE A 12 -33.60 10.16 10.49
CA ILE A 12 -34.38 9.51 11.55
C ILE A 12 -34.14 10.28 12.83
N GLU A 13 -35.23 10.78 13.43
CA GLU A 13 -35.19 11.41 14.75
C GLU A 13 -35.19 10.33 15.84
N SER A 14 -35.99 9.28 15.65
CA SER A 14 -36.12 8.19 16.61
C SER A 14 -36.34 6.87 15.90
N PHE A 15 -35.42 5.93 16.15
CA PHE A 15 -35.54 4.56 15.66
C PHE A 15 -36.68 3.79 16.34
N LEU A 16 -37.10 4.21 17.54
CA LEU A 16 -38.13 3.52 18.31
C LEU A 16 -39.54 3.86 17.80
N THR A 17 -39.76 5.09 17.35
CA THR A 17 -41.06 5.57 16.86
C THR A 17 -41.12 5.69 15.33
N GLY A 18 -39.98 5.60 14.64
CA GLY A 18 -39.89 5.76 13.18
C GLY A 18 -40.10 7.21 12.72
N MET A 19 -40.01 8.19 13.62
CA MET A 19 -40.17 9.60 13.28
C MET A 19 -39.01 10.09 12.41
N LEU A 20 -39.35 10.84 11.36
CA LEU A 20 -38.42 11.40 10.40
C LEU A 20 -38.46 12.93 10.48
N TYR A 21 -37.29 13.56 10.35
CA TYR A 21 -37.17 15.01 10.22
C TYR A 21 -36.40 15.38 8.95
N VAL A 22 -36.55 16.63 8.51
CA VAL A 22 -35.82 17.16 7.37
C VAL A 22 -34.54 17.83 7.89
N GLY A 23 -33.40 17.18 7.65
CA GLY A 23 -32.08 17.75 7.90
C GLY A 23 -31.70 18.71 6.78
N LEU A 24 -31.04 19.81 7.13
CA LEU A 24 -30.47 20.77 6.19
C LEU A 24 -28.99 20.93 6.48
N ASP A 25 -28.16 20.45 5.55
CA ASP A 25 -26.70 20.49 5.71
C ASP A 25 -25.99 20.91 4.40
N VAL A 26 -24.73 21.32 4.52
CA VAL A 26 -23.87 21.77 3.42
C VAL A 26 -23.00 20.62 2.95
N TYR A 27 -23.23 20.17 1.71
CA TYR A 27 -22.45 19.10 1.09
C TYR A 27 -21.48 19.68 0.06
N THR A 28 -20.18 19.55 0.30
CA THR A 28 -19.09 20.05 -0.58
C THR A 28 -19.01 19.36 -1.93
N ASN A 29 -19.44 18.09 -2.02
CA ASN A 29 -19.44 17.29 -3.26
C ASN A 29 -20.86 16.91 -3.71
N ALA A 30 -21.86 17.74 -3.42
CA ALA A 30 -23.23 17.43 -3.81
C ALA A 30 -23.40 17.46 -5.34
N PRO A 31 -24.18 16.54 -5.93
CA PRO A 31 -24.55 16.61 -7.34
C PRO A 31 -25.19 17.95 -7.71
N PRO A 32 -25.09 18.39 -8.99
CA PRO A 32 -25.75 19.61 -9.45
C PRO A 32 -27.24 19.58 -9.10
N PRO A 33 -27.81 20.70 -8.62
CA PRO A 33 -29.21 20.74 -8.21
C PRO A 33 -30.12 20.60 -9.43
N ASP A 34 -30.98 19.57 -9.44
CA ASP A 34 -32.06 19.42 -10.42
C ASP A 34 -33.29 20.18 -9.91
N LEU A 35 -33.49 21.39 -10.43
CA LEU A 35 -34.63 22.25 -10.07
C LEU A 35 -35.77 22.00 -11.06
N ARG A 36 -36.88 21.44 -10.56
CA ARG A 36 -38.00 20.99 -11.40
C ARG A 36 -39.02 22.09 -11.68
N THR A 37 -38.98 23.18 -10.91
CA THR A 37 -39.93 24.28 -11.06
C THR A 37 -39.27 25.50 -11.71
N PRO A 38 -39.97 26.24 -12.60
CA PRO A 38 -39.45 27.46 -13.19
C PRO A 38 -38.97 28.45 -12.11
N PRO A 39 -37.86 29.18 -12.34
CA PRO A 39 -37.30 30.10 -11.36
C PRO A 39 -38.36 31.10 -10.88
N GLY A 40 -38.55 31.21 -9.56
CA GLY A 40 -39.29 32.31 -8.94
C GLY A 40 -40.74 32.05 -8.53
N LYS A 41 -41.32 30.86 -8.77
CA LYS A 41 -42.70 30.56 -8.29
C LYS A 41 -42.72 30.17 -6.81
N TYR A 42 -41.77 29.34 -6.38
CA TYR A 42 -41.54 28.95 -4.98
C TYR A 42 -40.04 28.68 -4.74
N PRO A 43 -39.51 28.93 -3.52
CA PRO A 43 -38.15 28.52 -3.17
C PRO A 43 -38.05 27.00 -3.04
N GLU A 44 -37.14 26.38 -3.80
CA GLU A 44 -36.86 24.94 -3.74
C GLU A 44 -35.53 24.66 -3.03
N ILE A 45 -35.51 23.65 -2.16
CA ILE A 45 -34.29 23.11 -1.56
C ILE A 45 -34.02 21.74 -2.20
N PRO A 46 -32.91 21.57 -2.93
CA PRO A 46 -32.59 20.28 -3.54
C PRO A 46 -32.28 19.23 -2.47
N THR A 47 -32.67 17.98 -2.72
CA THR A 47 -32.50 16.90 -1.76
C THR A 47 -31.37 15.95 -2.13
N VAL A 48 -30.87 15.22 -1.14
CA VAL A 48 -29.93 14.11 -1.30
C VAL A 48 -30.43 12.88 -0.56
N GLN A 49 -30.03 11.70 -1.04
CA GLN A 49 -30.37 10.44 -0.36
C GLN A 49 -29.72 10.40 1.03
N SER A 50 -30.50 10.02 2.02
CA SER A 50 -30.02 9.82 3.39
C SER A 50 -29.10 8.59 3.49
N GLY A 51 -28.32 8.51 4.57
CA GLY A 51 -27.40 7.39 4.81
C GLY A 51 -28.09 6.02 4.77
N LEU A 52 -29.30 5.92 5.34
CA LEU A 52 -30.08 4.68 5.33
C LEU A 52 -30.57 4.31 3.93
N GLN A 53 -30.98 5.28 3.12
CA GLN A 53 -31.41 5.04 1.73
C GLN A 53 -30.24 4.53 0.87
N LYS A 54 -29.04 5.10 1.07
CA LYS A 54 -27.81 4.62 0.43
C LYS A 54 -27.43 3.19 0.88
N LEU A 55 -27.63 2.88 2.17
CA LEU A 55 -27.38 1.55 2.72
C LEU A 55 -28.37 0.52 2.17
N ALA A 56 -29.66 0.83 2.19
CA ALA A 56 -30.71 -0.02 1.63
C ALA A 56 -30.47 -0.29 0.14
N GLY A 57 -30.07 0.72 -0.64
CA GLY A 57 -29.69 0.56 -2.05
C GLY A 57 -28.40 -0.24 -2.28
N SER A 58 -27.61 -0.48 -1.23
CA SER A 58 -26.38 -1.29 -1.30
C SER A 58 -26.62 -2.76 -0.95
N LEU A 59 -27.74 -3.13 -0.32
CA LEU A 59 -28.08 -4.52 0.02
C LEU A 59 -28.07 -5.47 -1.20
N PRO A 60 -28.59 -5.09 -2.39
CA PRO A 60 -28.54 -5.98 -3.57
C PRO A 60 -27.12 -6.28 -4.06
N LYS A 61 -26.11 -5.49 -3.65
CA LYS A 61 -24.71 -5.79 -4.00
C LYS A 61 -24.16 -6.97 -3.21
N VAL A 62 -24.66 -7.19 -1.99
CA VAL A 62 -24.25 -8.31 -1.13
C VAL A 62 -24.79 -9.63 -1.69
N GLU A 63 -26.04 -9.65 -2.15
CA GLU A 63 -26.65 -10.82 -2.81
C GLU A 63 -25.83 -11.27 -4.03
N ARG A 64 -25.38 -10.33 -4.88
CA ARG A 64 -24.53 -10.65 -6.03
C ARG A 64 -23.16 -11.24 -5.68
N ILE A 65 -22.62 -10.92 -4.50
CA ILE A 65 -21.36 -11.52 -4.03
C ILE A 65 -21.61 -12.98 -3.64
N LEU A 66 -22.74 -13.27 -2.99
CA LEU A 66 -23.13 -14.63 -2.62
C LEU A 66 -23.34 -15.51 -3.86
N ASP A 67 -24.04 -15.01 -4.89
CA ASP A 67 -24.25 -15.73 -6.15
C ASP A 67 -22.92 -16.09 -6.84
N ARG A 68 -21.93 -15.19 -6.80
CA ARG A 68 -20.59 -15.42 -7.38
C ARG A 68 -19.79 -16.46 -6.62
N ILE A 69 -19.92 -16.51 -5.30
CA ILE A 69 -19.23 -17.51 -4.46
C ILE A 69 -19.78 -18.91 -4.75
N GLU A 70 -21.11 -19.03 -4.87
CA GLU A 70 -21.76 -20.30 -5.19
C GLU A 70 -21.37 -20.81 -6.60
N ALA A 71 -21.30 -19.92 -7.59
CA ALA A 71 -20.82 -20.24 -8.93
C ALA A 71 -19.37 -20.73 -8.93
N ALA A 72 -18.47 -20.04 -8.21
CA ALA A 72 -17.06 -20.42 -8.11
C ALA A 72 -16.85 -21.76 -7.40
N ALA A 73 -17.63 -22.05 -6.35
CA ALA A 73 -17.58 -23.33 -5.64
C ALA A 73 -18.03 -24.50 -6.54
N THR A 74 -19.04 -24.26 -7.38
CA THR A 74 -19.53 -25.25 -8.34
C THR A 74 -18.50 -25.54 -9.44
N GLU A 75 -17.87 -24.50 -9.99
CA GLU A 75 -16.81 -24.61 -10.99
C GLU A 75 -15.60 -25.37 -10.44
N LEU A 76 -15.17 -25.06 -9.21
CA LEU A 76 -14.07 -25.76 -8.55
C LEU A 76 -14.39 -27.24 -8.30
N ASN A 77 -15.64 -27.55 -7.91
CA ASN A 77 -16.08 -28.94 -7.74
C ASN A 77 -16.07 -29.72 -9.05
N ASP A 78 -16.46 -29.10 -10.17
CA ASP A 78 -16.43 -29.74 -11.48
C ASP A 78 -15.01 -29.91 -12.02
N MET A 79 -14.09 -28.97 -11.75
CA MET A 79 -12.65 -29.15 -12.00
C MET A 79 -12.09 -30.33 -11.19
N LEU A 80 -12.47 -30.48 -9.92
CA LEU A 80 -12.03 -31.61 -9.09
C LEU A 80 -12.54 -32.96 -9.60
N LYS A 81 -13.77 -33.03 -10.12
CA LYS A 81 -14.29 -34.24 -10.76
C LYS A 81 -13.53 -34.63 -12.04
N GLN A 82 -12.95 -33.65 -12.74
CA GLN A 82 -12.12 -33.90 -13.93
C GLN A 82 -10.72 -34.42 -13.59
N ILE A 83 -10.27 -34.29 -12.34
CA ILE A 83 -9.06 -34.96 -11.86
C ILE A 83 -9.35 -36.46 -11.79
N GLN A 84 -9.02 -37.18 -12.86
CA GLN A 84 -9.16 -38.64 -12.93
C GLN A 84 -8.22 -39.32 -11.94
N VAL A 85 -8.77 -39.74 -10.80
CA VAL A 85 -8.11 -40.50 -9.73
C VAL A 85 -7.38 -41.77 -10.24
N GLY A 86 -7.73 -42.24 -11.44
CA GLY A 86 -7.08 -43.38 -12.11
C GLY A 86 -5.61 -43.17 -12.50
N GLN A 87 -5.14 -41.93 -12.70
CA GLN A 87 -3.72 -41.67 -13.03
C GLN A 87 -2.82 -41.63 -11.79
N ILE A 88 -3.38 -41.32 -10.62
CA ILE A 88 -2.65 -41.15 -9.36
C ILE A 88 -1.95 -42.45 -8.94
N ASN A 89 -2.62 -43.60 -9.07
CA ASN A 89 -2.03 -44.89 -8.69
C ASN A 89 -0.84 -45.31 -9.56
N LYS A 90 -0.87 -45.00 -10.87
CA LYS A 90 0.24 -45.32 -11.77
C LYS A 90 1.44 -44.42 -11.49
N SER A 91 1.20 -43.12 -11.33
CA SER A 91 2.25 -42.15 -10.98
C SER A 91 2.85 -42.38 -9.60
N LEU A 92 2.10 -42.88 -8.62
CA LEU A 92 2.63 -43.28 -7.30
C LEU A 92 3.51 -44.52 -7.37
N LEU A 93 3.12 -45.52 -8.17
CA LEU A 93 3.92 -46.73 -8.35
C LEU A 93 5.21 -46.44 -9.14
N ASP A 94 5.17 -45.56 -10.14
CA ASP A 94 6.35 -45.12 -10.89
C ASP A 94 7.29 -44.28 -10.01
N ALA A 95 6.75 -43.34 -9.21
CA ALA A 95 7.54 -42.52 -8.30
C ALA A 95 8.26 -43.33 -7.20
N LEU A 96 7.65 -44.42 -6.71
CA LEU A 96 8.28 -45.32 -5.75
C LEU A 96 9.46 -46.11 -6.35
N GLY A 97 9.41 -46.42 -7.66
CA GLY A 97 10.52 -47.03 -8.39
C GLY A 97 11.69 -46.07 -8.62
N ASP A 98 11.40 -44.80 -8.90
CA ASP A 98 12.41 -43.75 -9.11
C ASP A 98 13.18 -43.41 -7.82
N VAL A 99 12.51 -43.40 -6.67
CA VAL A 99 13.16 -43.19 -5.36
C VAL A 99 14.14 -44.32 -5.03
N GLN A 100 13.82 -45.56 -5.37
CA GLN A 100 14.70 -46.71 -5.15
C GLN A 100 15.94 -46.68 -6.05
N THR A 101 15.81 -46.08 -7.24
CA THR A 101 16.90 -45.88 -8.20
C THR A 101 17.81 -44.70 -7.78
N LEU A 102 17.23 -43.62 -7.25
CA LEU A 102 17.96 -42.47 -6.72
C LEU A 102 18.82 -42.84 -5.49
N LEU A 103 18.32 -43.69 -4.61
CA LEU A 103 19.04 -44.17 -3.41
C LEU A 103 20.24 -45.08 -3.71
N ARG A 104 20.35 -45.59 -4.94
CA ARG A 104 21.50 -46.39 -5.41
C ARG A 104 22.39 -45.63 -6.40
N SER A 105 22.07 -44.38 -6.68
CA SER A 105 22.76 -43.61 -7.71
C SER A 105 23.98 -42.85 -7.15
N PRO A 106 25.13 -42.84 -7.86
CA PRO A 106 26.33 -42.07 -7.47
C PRO A 106 26.11 -40.55 -7.37
N SER A 107 24.95 -40.05 -7.83
CA SER A 107 24.49 -38.67 -7.72
C SER A 107 24.38 -38.18 -6.28
N LEU A 108 24.07 -39.05 -5.30
CA LEU A 108 24.02 -38.64 -3.88
C LEU A 108 25.41 -38.23 -3.37
N THR A 109 26.46 -38.99 -3.69
CA THR A 109 27.85 -38.65 -3.34
C THR A 109 28.29 -37.35 -4.01
N ASN A 110 27.92 -37.15 -5.28
CA ASN A 110 28.22 -35.91 -6.01
C ASN A 110 27.40 -34.72 -5.50
N ALA A 111 26.19 -34.95 -4.97
CA ALA A 111 25.37 -33.92 -4.35
C ALA A 111 26.00 -33.45 -3.02
N PHE A 112 26.52 -34.36 -2.19
CA PHE A 112 27.25 -33.98 -0.98
C PHE A 112 28.51 -33.15 -1.28
N VAL A 113 29.28 -33.52 -2.31
CA VAL A 113 30.44 -32.74 -2.76
C VAL A 113 30.03 -31.39 -3.38
N SER A 114 28.90 -31.34 -4.08
CA SER A 114 28.37 -30.09 -4.65
C SER A 114 27.84 -29.15 -3.58
N VAL A 115 27.23 -29.66 -2.51
CA VAL A 115 26.77 -28.86 -1.37
C VAL A 115 27.96 -28.28 -0.60
N GLU A 116 29.04 -29.05 -0.44
CA GLU A 116 30.28 -28.56 0.18
C GLU A 116 30.93 -27.46 -0.66
N LYS A 117 31.03 -27.64 -1.98
CA LYS A 117 31.52 -26.60 -2.90
C LYS A 117 30.63 -25.36 -2.94
N MET A 118 29.31 -25.54 -2.87
CA MET A 118 28.36 -24.43 -2.84
C MET A 118 28.46 -23.65 -1.52
N ALA A 119 28.74 -24.33 -0.39
CA ALA A 119 29.01 -23.67 0.88
C ALA A 119 30.32 -22.86 0.86
N ASP A 120 31.35 -23.37 0.20
CA ASP A 120 32.61 -22.64 -0.01
C ASP A 120 32.44 -21.45 -0.97
N GLU A 121 31.73 -21.62 -2.10
CA GLU A 121 31.39 -20.53 -3.02
C GLU A 121 30.51 -19.46 -2.36
N PHE A 122 29.56 -19.86 -1.51
CA PHE A 122 28.73 -18.93 -0.75
C PHE A 122 29.56 -18.14 0.27
N ARG A 123 30.55 -18.77 0.91
CA ARG A 123 31.46 -18.12 1.85
C ARG A 123 32.40 -17.12 1.16
N VAL A 124 32.88 -17.44 -0.05
CA VAL A 124 33.67 -16.52 -0.89
C VAL A 124 32.81 -15.35 -1.39
N THR A 125 31.61 -15.64 -1.90
CA THR A 125 30.66 -14.61 -2.36
C THR A 125 30.21 -13.69 -1.22
N ALA A 126 30.00 -14.21 0.00
CA ALA A 126 29.68 -13.43 1.18
C ALA A 126 30.86 -12.55 1.66
N SER A 127 32.10 -12.97 1.37
CA SER A 127 33.31 -12.16 1.63
C SER A 127 33.46 -11.02 0.62
N ASP A 128 33.13 -11.27 -0.65
CA ASP A 128 33.20 -10.27 -1.73
C ASP A 128 32.07 -9.22 -1.62
N LEU A 129 30.86 -9.61 -1.20
CA LEU A 129 29.77 -8.67 -0.91
C LEU A 129 30.15 -7.61 0.15
N ARG A 130 31.05 -7.94 1.08
CA ARG A 130 31.56 -6.99 2.10
C ARG A 130 32.51 -5.95 1.50
N GLY A 131 33.15 -6.26 0.37
CA GLY A 131 34.00 -5.35 -0.40
C GLY A 131 33.20 -4.31 -1.19
N ASP A 132 32.12 -4.74 -1.85
CA ASP A 132 31.31 -3.90 -2.75
C ASP A 132 30.31 -2.99 -2.02
N LEU A 133 29.98 -3.26 -0.76
CA LEU A 133 29.10 -2.38 0.03
C LEU A 133 29.77 -1.07 0.46
N LYS A 134 31.11 -1.05 0.60
CA LYS A 134 31.86 0.16 1.01
C LYS A 134 31.70 1.33 0.04
N PRO A 135 31.90 1.18 -1.29
CA PRO A 135 31.72 2.29 -2.22
C PRO A 135 30.28 2.79 -2.26
N LEU A 136 29.30 1.90 -2.10
CA LEU A 136 27.88 2.28 -2.05
C LEU A 136 27.58 3.14 -0.80
N ILE A 137 28.05 2.72 0.38
CA ILE A 137 27.92 3.49 1.63
C ILE A 137 28.56 4.88 1.50
N ASN A 138 29.75 4.94 0.88
CA ASN A 138 30.45 6.22 0.66
C ASN A 138 29.69 7.13 -0.32
N GLN A 139 29.12 6.57 -1.40
CA GLN A 139 28.29 7.34 -2.35
C GLN A 139 27.01 7.86 -1.68
N PHE A 140 26.36 7.05 -0.85
CA PHE A 140 25.19 7.48 -0.07
C PHE A 140 25.55 8.59 0.94
N SER A 141 26.68 8.47 1.64
CA SER A 141 27.16 9.51 2.56
C SER A 141 27.44 10.83 1.83
N ASN A 142 28.13 10.79 0.68
CA ASN A 142 28.39 11.98 -0.13
C ASN A 142 27.09 12.62 -0.66
N THR A 143 26.11 11.80 -1.04
CA THR A 143 24.79 12.27 -1.47
C THR A 143 24.04 12.97 -0.34
N ALA A 144 24.14 12.46 0.89
CA ALA A 144 23.54 13.09 2.07
C ALA A 144 24.15 14.47 2.37
N VAL A 145 25.47 14.60 2.23
CA VAL A 145 26.18 15.88 2.40
C VAL A 145 25.77 16.89 1.32
N ALA A 146 25.67 16.45 0.07
CA ALA A 146 25.23 17.31 -1.04
C ALA A 146 23.77 17.78 -0.86
N ALA A 147 22.90 16.91 -0.35
CA ALA A 147 21.51 17.25 -0.03
C ALA A 147 21.43 18.31 1.08
N ASP A 148 22.24 18.20 2.14
CA ASP A 148 22.32 19.21 3.20
C ASP A 148 22.76 20.57 2.68
N GLN A 149 23.77 20.60 1.80
CA GLN A 149 24.23 21.84 1.17
C GLN A 149 23.14 22.49 0.32
N THR A 150 22.41 21.67 -0.45
CA THR A 150 21.31 22.14 -1.31
C THR A 150 20.17 22.74 -0.48
N ILE A 151 19.81 22.09 0.64
CA ILE A 151 18.79 22.61 1.56
C ILE A 151 19.22 23.95 2.16
N ALA A 152 20.48 24.06 2.61
CA ALA A 152 21.01 25.31 3.16
C ALA A 152 21.00 26.46 2.14
N GLU A 153 21.22 26.17 0.85
CA GLU A 153 21.17 27.15 -0.22
C GLU A 153 19.72 27.57 -0.57
N LEU A 154 18.78 26.64 -0.53
CA LEU A 154 17.35 26.90 -0.72
C LEU A 154 16.76 27.73 0.43
N GLU A 155 17.18 27.47 1.68
CA GLU A 155 16.79 28.29 2.83
C GLU A 155 17.24 29.75 2.68
N ARG A 156 18.46 29.99 2.22
CA ARG A 156 18.97 31.34 1.94
C ARG A 156 18.17 32.01 0.83
N THR A 157 17.93 31.29 -0.27
CA THR A 157 17.13 31.78 -1.40
C THR A 157 15.71 32.14 -0.97
N LEU A 158 15.09 31.35 -0.09
CA LEU A 158 13.78 31.65 0.48
C LEU A 158 13.77 32.90 1.35
N VAL A 159 14.82 33.14 2.12
CA VAL A 159 14.96 34.36 2.94
C VAL A 159 15.05 35.59 2.03
N ASP A 160 15.81 35.50 0.94
CA ASP A 160 15.93 36.60 -0.01
C ASP A 160 14.67 36.80 -0.85
N ALA A 161 13.99 35.72 -1.24
CA ALA A 161 12.71 35.80 -1.94
C ALA A 161 11.60 36.44 -1.08
N ARG A 162 11.54 36.11 0.22
CA ARG A 162 10.59 36.74 1.17
C ARG A 162 10.79 38.25 1.28
N ARG A 163 12.04 38.71 1.28
CA ARG A 163 12.37 40.15 1.29
C ARG A 163 11.92 40.89 0.03
N LEU A 164 11.88 40.22 -1.12
CA LEU A 164 11.57 40.83 -2.42
C LEU A 164 10.08 40.74 -2.79
N VAL A 165 9.40 39.66 -2.41
CA VAL A 165 8.03 39.33 -2.88
C VAL A 165 6.97 39.51 -1.78
N GLY A 166 7.37 39.70 -0.51
CA GLY A 166 6.48 39.86 0.64
C GLY A 166 6.06 38.53 1.26
N ASP A 167 5.83 38.55 2.58
CA ASP A 167 5.61 37.35 3.40
C ASP A 167 4.31 36.57 3.07
N ASP A 168 3.30 37.24 2.50
CA ASP A 168 1.98 36.66 2.21
C ASP A 168 1.83 36.07 0.79
N SER A 169 2.92 35.88 0.06
CA SER A 169 2.85 35.33 -1.30
C SER A 169 2.49 33.82 -1.27
N PRO A 170 1.39 33.39 -1.93
CA PRO A 170 0.98 31.98 -1.96
C PRO A 170 2.04 31.07 -2.59
N MET A 171 2.89 31.61 -3.48
CA MET A 171 4.03 30.89 -4.05
C MET A 171 5.11 30.61 -3.01
N VAL A 172 5.41 31.58 -2.13
CA VAL A 172 6.40 31.42 -1.06
C VAL A 172 5.91 30.39 -0.04
N SER A 173 4.63 30.45 0.34
CA SER A 173 4.02 29.46 1.23
C SER A 173 4.09 28.03 0.67
N GLN A 174 3.78 27.86 -0.63
CA GLN A 174 3.86 26.55 -1.29
C GLN A 174 5.29 26.01 -1.37
N LEU A 175 6.26 26.89 -1.62
CA LEU A 175 7.67 26.54 -1.67
C LEU A 175 8.19 26.14 -0.28
N VAL A 176 7.84 26.87 0.77
CA VAL A 176 8.18 26.51 2.17
C VAL A 176 7.60 25.16 2.55
N ALA A 177 6.32 24.89 2.23
CA ALA A 177 5.70 23.60 2.51
C ALA A 177 6.40 22.43 1.80
N THR A 178 6.79 22.66 0.54
CA THR A 178 7.50 21.66 -0.27
C THR A 178 8.91 21.39 0.27
N LEU A 179 9.63 22.43 0.67
CA LEU A 179 10.97 22.30 1.24
C LEU A 179 10.94 21.60 2.60
N ALA A 180 9.91 21.86 3.42
CA ALA A 180 9.71 21.15 4.68
C ALA A 180 9.44 19.64 4.49
N GLU A 181 8.74 19.25 3.43
CA GLU A 181 8.54 17.83 3.08
C GLU A 181 9.83 17.18 2.54
N PHE A 182 10.56 17.91 1.69
CA PHE A 182 11.84 17.46 1.16
C PHE A 182 12.88 17.25 2.26
N GLN A 183 12.97 18.17 3.23
CA GLN A 183 13.86 18.05 4.39
C GLN A 183 13.51 16.83 5.24
N ARG A 184 12.22 16.57 5.50
CA ARG A 184 11.76 15.36 6.22
C ARG A 184 12.16 14.08 5.50
N THR A 185 12.11 14.08 4.17
CA THR A 185 12.55 12.96 3.35
C THR A 185 14.08 12.76 3.43
N ALA A 186 14.86 13.84 3.33
CA ALA A 186 16.32 13.80 3.43
C ALA A 186 16.79 13.26 4.79
N VAL A 187 16.13 13.66 5.89
CA VAL A 187 16.38 13.13 7.23
C VAL A 187 16.07 11.63 7.31
N SER A 188 14.95 11.19 6.74
CA SER A 188 14.56 9.77 6.73
C SER A 188 15.55 8.91 5.93
N LEU A 189 16.02 9.40 4.79
CA LEU A 189 17.05 8.75 3.99
C LEU A 189 18.40 8.67 4.73
N ARG A 190 18.77 9.72 5.47
CA ARG A 190 19.97 9.72 6.31
C ARG A 190 19.88 8.68 7.43
N GLN A 191 18.75 8.60 8.11
CA GLN A 191 18.54 7.60 9.16
C GLN A 191 18.64 6.16 8.60
N LEU A 192 18.13 5.94 7.40
CA LEU A 192 18.29 4.66 6.70
C LEU A 192 19.77 4.39 6.35
N ALA A 193 20.48 5.37 5.79
CA ALA A 193 21.90 5.23 5.46
C ALA A 193 22.75 4.94 6.70
N ASP A 194 22.49 5.66 7.80
CA ASP A 194 23.10 5.43 9.10
C ASP A 194 22.82 4.03 9.66
N PHE A 195 21.57 3.57 9.53
CA PHE A 195 21.16 2.23 9.97
C PHE A 195 21.89 1.13 9.18
N LEU A 196 21.96 1.27 7.85
CA LEU A 196 22.66 0.34 6.96
C LEU A 196 24.18 0.35 7.18
N SER A 197 24.76 1.53 7.45
CA SER A 197 26.19 1.66 7.77
C SER A 197 26.56 0.93 9.06
N ARG A 198 25.69 0.99 10.08
CA ARG A 198 25.89 0.37 11.38
C ARG A 198 25.54 -1.12 11.40
N ASN A 199 24.66 -1.58 10.50
CA ASN A 199 24.14 -2.95 10.46
C ASN A 199 24.18 -3.55 9.04
N PRO A 200 25.36 -3.79 8.45
CA PRO A 200 25.47 -4.28 7.07
C PRO A 200 24.80 -5.65 6.84
N GLN A 201 24.67 -6.46 7.90
CA GLN A 201 24.01 -7.77 7.85
C GLN A 201 22.47 -7.72 7.71
N SER A 202 21.81 -6.59 7.96
CA SER A 202 20.36 -6.47 7.83
C SER A 202 19.86 -6.53 6.39
N ILE A 203 20.74 -6.29 5.39
CA ILE A 203 20.41 -6.40 3.96
C ILE A 203 20.18 -7.87 3.58
N LEU A 204 20.93 -8.79 4.20
CA LEU A 204 20.88 -10.23 3.90
C LEU A 204 19.86 -10.98 4.76
N THR A 205 19.66 -10.58 6.02
CA THR A 205 18.76 -11.29 6.94
C THR A 205 17.31 -10.78 6.90
N GLY A 206 17.07 -9.64 6.24
CA GLY A 206 15.84 -8.88 6.44
C GLY A 206 15.73 -8.36 7.88
N ARG A 207 14.75 -7.49 8.12
CA ARG A 207 14.53 -6.87 9.43
C ARG A 207 14.19 -7.94 10.46
N ASP A 208 15.05 -8.12 11.45
CA ASP A 208 14.83 -9.07 12.53
C ASP A 208 13.61 -8.62 13.36
N ARG A 209 12.55 -9.42 13.31
CA ARG A 209 11.32 -9.20 14.09
C ARG A 209 11.41 -9.83 15.50
N SER A 210 12.57 -10.33 15.90
CA SER A 210 12.69 -11.15 17.12
C SER A 210 12.97 -10.39 18.43
N ASN A 211 12.67 -9.09 18.51
CA ASN A 211 12.80 -8.38 19.79
C ASN A 211 11.60 -7.49 20.16
N ASP A 212 10.39 -8.01 19.92
CA ASP A 212 9.14 -7.40 20.42
C ASP A 212 8.31 -8.41 21.25
N SER A 213 9.02 -9.26 21.99
CA SER A 213 8.41 -10.12 22.99
C SER A 213 9.30 -10.13 24.22
N HIS A 214 9.06 -9.19 25.12
CA HIS A 214 9.38 -9.32 26.53
C HIS A 214 8.15 -8.93 27.37
N PRO A 215 7.97 -9.59 28.53
CA PRO A 215 6.69 -10.02 29.12
C PRO A 215 5.88 -8.94 29.83
#